data_AF-A0A970VEC7-F1
#
_entry.id   AF-A0A970VEC7-F1
#
_cell.length_a   1.000
_cell.length_b   1.000
_cell.length_c   1.000
_cell.angle_alpha   90.00
_cell.angle_beta   90.00
_cell.angle_gamma   90.00
#
_symmetry.space_group_name_H-M   'P 1'
#
loop_
_entity.id
_entity.type
_entity.pdbx_description
1 polymer ?
#
loop_
_entity_poly.entity_id
_entity_poly.type
_entity_poly.pdbx_seq_one_letter_code
_entity_poly.pdbx_strand_id
1 'polypeptide(L)'
;MALSLIDCVLQNKSGIYYIYERQLSVLPQEFKSKEASRYLAAIELLSRYKNPGCKEKLGFVVEWLNKNREPEGYWDMGQSAKDGVRFPLSDSWRKKELRIKDCTYRISKLMGRISSAD
;
A
#
# COMPACT_ATOMS: atom_id res chain seq x y z
N MET A 1 -2.85 16.44 -17.30
CA MET A 1 -3.59 16.81 -16.07
C MET A 1 -3.45 15.77 -14.97
N ALA A 2 -3.78 14.49 -15.20
CA ALA A 2 -3.69 13.44 -14.16
C ALA A 2 -2.27 13.21 -13.59
N LEU A 3 -1.23 13.26 -14.44
CA LEU A 3 0.15 13.06 -14.01
C LEU A 3 0.62 14.13 -13.00
N SER A 4 0.39 15.40 -13.34
CA SER A 4 0.74 16.54 -12.47
C SER A 4 -0.02 16.53 -11.15
N LEU A 5 -1.25 16.00 -11.15
CA LEU A 5 -2.04 15.80 -9.94
C LEU A 5 -1.40 14.73 -9.04
N ILE A 6 -1.01 13.58 -9.59
CA ILE A 6 -0.35 12.52 -8.82
C ILE A 6 0.97 13.01 -8.22
N ASP A 7 1.80 13.71 -9.01
CA ASP A 7 3.04 14.31 -8.49
C ASP A 7 2.76 15.28 -7.33
N CYS A 8 1.74 16.13 -7.47
CA CYS A 8 1.32 17.05 -6.40
C CYS A 8 0.89 16.28 -5.13
N VAL A 9 0.09 15.23 -5.28
CA VAL A 9 -0.40 14.42 -4.15
C VAL A 9 0.75 13.65 -3.48
N LEU A 10 1.69 13.11 -4.26
CA LEU A 10 2.85 12.39 -3.72
C LEU A 10 3.76 13.31 -2.89
N GLN A 11 3.94 14.55 -3.33
CA GLN A 11 4.79 15.55 -2.67
C GLN A 11 4.08 16.34 -1.57
N ASN A 12 2.77 16.14 -1.38
CA ASN A 12 2.02 16.86 -0.35
C ASN A 12 2.43 16.39 1.06
N LYS A 13 3.01 17.32 1.84
CA LYS A 13 3.50 17.05 3.20
C LYS A 13 2.42 16.59 4.17
N SER A 14 1.17 17.03 3.98
CA SER A 14 0.04 16.60 4.84
C SER A 14 -0.58 15.27 4.41
N GLY A 15 -0.08 14.65 3.33
CA GLY A 15 -0.63 13.42 2.77
C GLY A 15 -2.06 13.58 2.23
N ILE A 16 -2.85 12.52 2.35
CA ILE A 16 -4.27 12.49 2.00
C ILE A 16 -5.07 12.48 3.29
N TYR A 17 -5.71 13.61 3.58
CA TYR A 17 -6.48 13.82 4.80
C TYR A 17 -7.49 12.68 5.05
N TYR A 18 -7.60 12.25 6.30
CA TYR A 18 -8.32 11.06 6.80
C TYR A 18 -7.80 9.67 6.40
N ILE A 19 -6.88 9.55 5.45
CA ILE A 19 -6.31 8.25 5.04
C ILE A 19 -4.90 8.09 5.57
N TYR A 20 -4.03 9.05 5.27
CA TYR A 20 -2.62 9.01 5.62
C TYR A 20 -2.10 10.45 5.79
N GLU A 21 -1.59 10.76 6.96
CA GLU A 21 -1.27 12.13 7.42
C GLU A 21 0.18 12.57 7.14
N ARG A 22 0.89 11.83 6.27
CA ARG A 22 2.29 12.11 5.92
C ARG A 22 2.48 12.09 4.40
N GLN A 23 3.62 12.63 3.97
CA GLN A 23 4.01 12.66 2.56
C GLN A 23 4.09 11.25 1.95
N LEU A 24 3.45 11.06 0.80
CA LEU A 24 3.34 9.74 0.15
C LEU A 24 4.59 9.35 -0.65
N SER A 25 5.44 10.31 -1.03
CA SER A 25 6.75 9.99 -1.60
C SER A 25 7.77 9.51 -0.56
N VAL A 26 7.40 9.50 0.73
CA VAL A 26 8.23 8.99 1.82
C VAL A 26 7.62 7.68 2.31
N LEU A 27 8.39 6.60 2.22
CA LEU A 27 7.96 5.27 2.62
C LEU A 27 7.88 5.17 4.17
N PRO A 28 6.91 4.41 4.71
CA PRO A 28 6.87 4.10 6.13
C PRO A 28 8.17 3.42 6.59
N GLN A 29 8.66 3.81 7.77
CA GLN A 29 9.87 3.24 8.35
C GLN A 29 9.71 1.75 8.67
N GLU A 30 8.53 1.36 9.15
CA GLU A 30 8.22 -0.01 9.54
C GLU A 30 7.05 -0.55 8.71
N PHE A 31 7.28 -1.67 8.04
CA PHE A 31 6.23 -2.37 7.28
C PHE A 31 5.15 -2.98 8.18
N LYS A 32 5.55 -3.49 9.36
CA LYS A 32 4.64 -4.13 10.32
C LYS A 32 3.97 -3.12 11.26
N SER A 33 3.29 -2.12 10.69
CA SER A 33 2.75 -0.97 11.44
C SER A 33 1.38 -0.49 10.91
N LYS A 34 0.65 0.26 11.75
CA LYS A 34 -0.59 0.96 11.32
C LYS A 34 -0.29 2.00 10.26
N GLU A 35 0.87 2.66 10.37
CA GLU A 35 1.35 3.64 9.40
C GLU A 35 1.45 3.02 8.01
N ALA A 36 2.08 1.85 7.90
CA ALA A 36 2.17 1.11 6.64
C ALA A 36 0.82 0.67 6.09
N SER A 37 -0.13 0.22 6.94
CA SER A 37 -1.48 -0.13 6.48
C SER A 37 -2.21 1.08 5.88
N ARG A 38 -2.14 2.24 6.56
CA ARG A 38 -2.74 3.50 6.11
C ARG A 38 -2.08 4.03 4.84
N TYR A 39 -0.76 4.00 4.79
CA TYR A 39 0.02 4.33 3.59
C TYR A 39 -0.44 3.49 2.39
N LEU A 40 -0.51 2.16 2.54
CA LEU A 40 -0.99 1.29 1.48
C LEU A 40 -2.44 1.58 1.07
N ALA A 41 -3.30 2.02 2.00
CA ALA A 41 -4.65 2.44 1.66
C ALA A 41 -4.66 3.68 0.76
N ALA A 42 -3.78 4.65 1.03
CA ALA A 42 -3.59 5.82 0.17
C ALA A 42 -3.02 5.43 -1.21
N ILE A 43 -2.00 4.58 -1.26
CA ILE A 43 -1.43 4.14 -2.55
C ILE A 43 -2.45 3.34 -3.36
N GLU A 44 -3.31 2.56 -2.73
CA GLU A 44 -4.40 1.86 -3.42
C GLU A 44 -5.47 2.78 -3.99
N LEU A 45 -5.65 3.98 -3.43
CA LEU A 45 -6.49 5.01 -4.03
C LEU A 45 -5.81 5.55 -5.29
N LEU A 46 -4.51 5.85 -5.22
CA LEU A 46 -3.74 6.37 -6.34
C LEU A 46 -3.57 5.35 -7.48
N SER A 47 -3.45 4.05 -7.17
CA SER A 47 -3.31 3.00 -8.19
C SER A 47 -4.58 2.74 -9.02
N ARG A 48 -5.71 3.41 -8.71
CA ARG A 48 -6.92 3.37 -9.53
C ARG A 48 -6.84 4.27 -10.76
N TYR A 49 -5.91 5.22 -10.79
CA TYR A 49 -5.70 6.05 -11.97
C TYR A 49 -5.08 5.19 -13.09
N LYS A 50 -5.80 5.05 -14.20
CA LYS A 50 -5.39 4.17 -15.31
C LYS A 50 -4.23 4.71 -16.13
N ASN A 51 -3.93 6.02 -16.03
CA ASN A 51 -2.88 6.66 -16.81
C ASN A 51 -1.51 5.98 -16.54
N PRO A 52 -0.80 5.48 -17.57
CA PRO A 52 0.45 4.74 -17.39
C PRO A 52 1.53 5.52 -16.62
N GLY A 53 1.70 6.81 -16.92
CA GLY A 53 2.66 7.65 -16.20
C GLY A 53 2.34 7.78 -14.71
N CYS A 54 1.06 7.70 -14.30
CA CYS A 54 0.68 7.69 -12.89
C CYS A 54 1.10 6.37 -12.20
N LYS A 55 1.03 5.25 -12.91
CA LYS A 55 1.48 3.94 -12.41
C LYS A 55 3.00 3.90 -12.25
N GLU A 56 3.74 4.44 -13.22
CA GLU A 56 5.22 4.56 -13.16
C GLU A 56 5.68 5.32 -11.92
N LYS A 57 4.99 6.40 -11.56
CA LYS A 57 5.29 7.18 -10.34
C LYS A 57 5.13 6.39 -9.04
N LEU A 58 4.41 5.27 -9.04
CA LEU A 58 4.23 4.38 -7.89
C LEU A 58 5.22 3.21 -7.88
N GLY A 59 6.15 3.12 -8.84
CA GLY A 59 7.11 2.02 -8.95
C GLY A 59 7.96 1.80 -7.69
N PHE A 60 8.37 2.88 -7.02
CA PHE A 60 9.12 2.80 -5.75
C PHE A 60 8.37 2.05 -4.64
N VAL A 61 7.03 2.05 -4.68
CA VAL A 61 6.21 1.28 -3.72
C VAL A 61 6.28 -0.21 -4.01
N VAL A 62 6.31 -0.60 -5.29
CA VAL A 62 6.47 -2.01 -5.69
C VAL A 62 7.83 -2.54 -5.23
N GLU A 63 8.89 -1.76 -5.39
CA GLU A 63 10.22 -2.09 -4.88
C GLU A 63 10.22 -2.25 -3.36
N TRP A 64 9.59 -1.31 -2.64
CA TRP A 64 9.46 -1.40 -1.18
C TRP A 64 8.67 -2.63 -0.72
N LEU A 65 7.58 -2.97 -1.41
CA LEU A 65 6.80 -4.17 -1.13
C LEU A 65 7.61 -5.44 -1.35
N ASN A 66 8.36 -5.52 -2.45
CA ASN A 66 9.24 -6.66 -2.72
C ASN A 66 10.35 -6.81 -1.67
N LYS A 67 10.92 -5.71 -1.17
CA LYS A 67 11.91 -5.74 -0.07
C LYS A 67 11.34 -6.26 1.25
N ASN A 68 10.03 -6.10 1.46
CA ASN A 68 9.31 -6.59 2.66
C ASN A 68 8.62 -7.95 2.43
N ARG A 69 8.92 -8.63 1.32
CA ARG A 69 8.40 -9.97 1.04
C ARG A 69 9.16 -10.99 1.88
N GLU A 70 8.44 -11.89 2.54
CA GLU A 70 9.04 -12.97 3.32
C GLU A 70 9.71 -13.99 2.38
N PRO A 71 10.70 -14.78 2.83
CA PRO A 71 11.48 -15.68 1.98
C PRO A 71 10.64 -16.67 1.16
N GLU A 72 9.52 -17.14 1.71
CA GLU A 72 8.60 -18.06 1.05
C GLU A 72 7.62 -17.36 0.08
N GLY A 73 7.76 -16.04 -0.08
CA GLY A 73 7.07 -15.27 -1.10
C GLY A 73 5.72 -14.70 -0.70
N TYR A 74 5.36 -14.70 0.59
CA TYR A 74 4.14 -14.06 1.11
C TYR A 74 4.45 -12.75 1.84
N TRP A 75 3.40 -12.03 2.23
CA TRP A 75 3.52 -10.84 3.08
C TRP A 75 2.77 -11.02 4.40
N ASP A 76 3.41 -10.62 5.49
CA ASP A 76 2.78 -10.52 6.81
C ASP A 76 3.03 -9.11 7.39
N MET A 77 1.98 -8.28 7.47
CA MET A 77 2.09 -6.95 8.08
C MET A 77 2.06 -6.98 9.61
N GLY A 78 1.96 -8.15 10.24
CA GLY A 78 1.89 -8.29 11.69
C GLY A 78 0.57 -7.81 12.30
N GLN A 79 0.35 -8.13 13.58
CA GLN A 79 -0.89 -7.78 14.27
C GLN A 79 -1.04 -6.27 14.51
N SER A 80 0.09 -5.57 14.67
CA SER A 80 0.17 -4.11 14.84
C SER A 80 -0.38 -3.33 13.66
N ALA A 81 -0.40 -3.90 12.45
CA ALA A 81 -0.92 -3.24 11.26
C ALA A 81 -2.45 -3.09 11.24
N LYS A 82 -3.18 -3.72 12.17
CA LYS A 82 -4.62 -3.53 12.31
C LYS A 82 -4.91 -2.10 12.77
N ASP A 83 -5.32 -1.25 11.82
CA ASP A 83 -5.61 0.17 12.05
C ASP A 83 -7.07 0.45 12.45
N GLY A 84 -7.97 -0.53 12.32
CA GLY A 84 -9.39 -0.42 12.65
C GLY A 84 -10.24 0.30 11.59
N VAL A 85 -9.61 0.85 10.55
CA VAL A 85 -10.27 1.51 9.42
C VAL A 85 -10.43 0.53 8.27
N ARG A 86 -9.37 -0.24 8.01
CA ARG A 86 -9.35 -1.22 6.94
C ARG A 86 -9.69 -2.59 7.44
N PHE A 87 -10.82 -3.11 6.97
CA PHE A 87 -11.30 -4.42 7.37
C PHE A 87 -10.52 -5.53 6.66
N PRO A 88 -10.12 -6.58 7.41
CA PRO A 88 -9.56 -7.80 6.84
C PRO A 88 -10.60 -8.51 5.97
N LEU A 89 -10.14 -9.34 5.03
CA LEU A 89 -11.04 -10.21 4.25
C LEU A 89 -11.44 -11.45 5.07
N SER A 90 -10.55 -11.91 5.94
CA SER A 90 -10.78 -13.01 6.85
C SER A 90 -11.34 -12.53 8.20
N ASP A 91 -11.97 -13.44 8.94
CA ASP A 91 -12.64 -13.14 10.23
C ASP A 91 -11.72 -12.50 11.28
N SER A 92 -10.42 -12.84 11.29
CA SER A 92 -9.51 -12.35 12.32
C SER A 92 -8.03 -12.42 11.94
N TRP A 93 -7.39 -11.25 11.92
CA TRP A 93 -5.93 -11.11 11.85
C TRP A 93 -5.18 -11.53 13.13
N ARG A 94 -5.89 -11.96 14.19
CA ARG A 94 -5.26 -12.61 15.34
C ARG A 94 -4.64 -13.94 14.94
N LYS A 95 -5.29 -14.69 14.03
CA LYS A 95 -4.75 -15.92 13.44
C LYS A 95 -3.72 -15.56 12.37
N LYS A 96 -2.50 -16.09 12.50
CA LYS A 96 -1.36 -15.73 11.64
C LYS A 96 -1.63 -16.13 10.18
N GLU A 97 -2.20 -17.30 9.97
CA GLU A 97 -2.46 -17.88 8.66
C GLU A 97 -3.47 -17.04 7.86
N LEU A 98 -4.54 -16.57 8.53
CA LEU A 98 -5.55 -15.70 7.92
C LEU A 98 -4.96 -14.32 7.60
N ARG A 99 -4.14 -13.76 8.49
CA ARG A 99 -3.47 -12.48 8.26
C ARG A 99 -2.52 -12.55 7.06
N ILE A 100 -1.70 -13.60 6.95
CA ILE A 100 -0.80 -13.81 5.81
C ILE A 100 -1.59 -13.85 4.50
N LYS A 101 -2.69 -14.62 4.45
CA LYS A 101 -3.55 -14.70 3.26
C LYS A 101 -4.10 -13.34 2.84
N ASP A 102 -4.66 -12.59 3.79
CA ASP A 102 -5.22 -11.27 3.54
C ASP A 102 -4.16 -10.25 3.10
N CYS A 103 -3.02 -10.18 3.80
CA CYS A 103 -1.90 -9.30 3.48
C CYS A 103 -1.36 -9.61 2.09
N THR A 104 -1.13 -10.90 1.79
CA THR A 104 -0.63 -11.35 0.49
C THR A 104 -1.61 -10.99 -0.62
N TYR A 105 -2.90 -11.29 -0.45
CA TYR A 105 -3.92 -10.91 -1.45
C TYR A 105 -3.95 -9.40 -1.70
N ARG A 106 -3.98 -8.59 -0.63
CA ARG A 106 -4.02 -7.13 -0.71
C ARG A 106 -2.82 -6.59 -1.50
N ILE A 107 -1.62 -7.05 -1.15
CA ILE A 107 -0.36 -6.56 -1.73
C ILE A 107 -0.20 -7.04 -3.17
N SER A 108 -0.43 -8.33 -3.46
CA SER A 108 -0.35 -8.84 -4.83
C SER A 108 -1.34 -8.13 -5.76
N LYS A 109 -2.57 -7.85 -5.29
CA LYS A 109 -3.56 -7.09 -6.05
C LYS A 109 -3.14 -5.65 -6.30
N LEU A 110 -2.55 -4.99 -5.30
CA LEU A 110 -2.01 -3.63 -5.45
C LEU A 110 -0.87 -3.60 -6.47
N MET A 111 0.10 -4.50 -6.34
CA MET A 111 1.23 -4.60 -7.26
C MET A 111 0.74 -4.86 -8.69
N GLY A 112 -0.22 -5.77 -8.88
CA GLY A 112 -0.84 -6.00 -10.18
C GLY A 112 -1.41 -4.73 -10.81
N ARG A 113 -2.12 -3.89 -10.04
CA ARG A 113 -2.65 -2.61 -10.56
C ARG A 113 -1.58 -1.62 -10.98
N ILE A 114 -0.45 -1.60 -10.28
CA ILE A 114 0.67 -0.70 -10.58
C ILE A 114 1.48 -1.23 -11.77
N SER A 115 1.67 -2.54 -11.87
CA SER A 115 2.48 -3.17 -12.92
C SER A 115 1.70 -3.47 -14.20
N SER A 116 0.37 -3.52 -14.19
CA SER A 116 -0.45 -3.72 -15.39
C SER A 116 -0.40 -2.48 -16.28
N ALA A 117 0.24 -2.59 -17.44
CA ALA A 117 0.19 -1.62 -18.53
C ALA A 117 -1.08 -1.83 -19.38
N ASP A 118 -2.25 -1.74 -18.75
CA ASP A 118 -3.56 -1.76 -19.43
C ASP A 118 -4.25 -0.39 -19.30
#